data_AF-A0A2E0QEH4-F1
#
_entry.id   AF-A0A2E0QEH4-F1
#
_cell.length_a   1.000
_cell.length_b   1.000
_cell.length_c   1.000
_cell.angle_alpha   90.00
_cell.angle_beta   90.00
_cell.angle_gamma   90.00
#
_symmetry.space_group_name_H-M   'P 1'
#
loop_
_entity.id
_entity.type
_entity.pdbx_description
1 polymer ?
#
loop_
_entity_poly.entity_id
_entity_poly.type
_entity_poly.pdbx_seq_one_letter_code
_entity_poly.pdbx_strand_id
1 'polypeptide(L)'
;MEHVIESLAPTSELDYVMLPEDKQEVYSAIQRTHIHGSPDGPWFFIIAQSEGPIHRLIGITDTSMLRPQVFAYQRGEVGIAFCGSEKQVIDAVLESLSTEDKRFWRRADEYWNARGGSYTDGGAFLFDIRPTESGGKELVMTDKFGGVVDTHPSGDYDLVLANDGTPLELSGMSVEDAYLAVLEALPHMDWPQARATLESIEADASENGREWSWGLLTLLLDRRYDIGYLRRSLWLDLVEFSLIRTVSSATHSPCDHFAGQHTLGHHPLPSSASQRIVIDARPYPPEGTDSLALELVALRDAGWKRFVLINCRGHRFIGNGFGHDSHGVRIDVFGAVGDYLGSGNDGMGVHMHGNAQDQVAQIHKRGELVVHGDVGQCYGYGAKGGSMFILGNAAGRPMINAVGSPRLVINGTALDYLAESFMAGDPLKGGGFVVINGMRFDQRGELVPLETPYPGGNLFSLASGGAIYVRDPYRRLSESQLNGGTFTEMTEADWAVVQPMLQRNEKHFGIPLQRLLTAGGEVMSPSAVYRKIIPVKSKTLHAEAAWAGHASAGGPNAELVRRSLEKEMARSEIARDLGRSRVERARRKR
;
A
#
# COMPACT_ATOMS: atom_id res chain seq x y z
N MET A 1 -4.46 5.23 -31.28
CA MET A 1 -4.35 4.25 -30.17
C MET A 1 -5.27 4.63 -29.02
N GLU A 2 -5.23 5.87 -28.54
CA GLU A 2 -6.14 6.42 -27.51
C GLU A 2 -7.61 5.92 -27.62
N HIS A 3 -8.26 6.11 -28.78
CA HIS A 3 -9.67 5.71 -28.97
C HIS A 3 -9.91 4.19 -28.88
N VAL A 4 -8.90 3.38 -29.23
CA VAL A 4 -8.97 1.92 -29.09
C VAL A 4 -8.91 1.56 -27.61
N ILE A 5 -8.02 2.19 -26.86
CA ILE A 5 -7.94 2.02 -25.40
C ILE A 5 -9.25 2.46 -24.75
N GLU A 6 -9.82 3.60 -25.15
CA GLU A 6 -11.12 4.07 -24.65
C GLU A 6 -12.26 3.10 -24.95
N SER A 7 -12.25 2.41 -26.10
CA SER A 7 -13.25 1.40 -26.41
C SER A 7 -13.15 0.12 -25.56
N LEU A 8 -11.95 -0.16 -25.01
CA LEU A 8 -11.69 -1.32 -24.16
C LEU A 8 -11.94 -0.98 -22.68
N ALA A 9 -11.35 0.12 -22.21
CA ALA A 9 -11.37 0.61 -20.84
C ALA A 9 -11.91 2.06 -20.83
N PRO A 10 -13.24 2.23 -20.77
CA PRO A 10 -13.88 3.53 -20.93
C PRO A 10 -13.65 4.44 -19.72
N THR A 11 -13.23 5.68 -19.95
CA THR A 11 -13.10 6.69 -18.90
C THR A 11 -14.49 7.11 -18.38
N SER A 12 -14.70 7.07 -17.07
CA SER A 12 -16.03 7.28 -16.46
C SER A 12 -16.00 8.26 -15.28
N GLU A 13 -17.19 8.59 -14.75
CA GLU A 13 -17.38 9.41 -13.54
C GLU A 13 -16.59 10.73 -13.55
N LEU A 14 -15.87 11.03 -12.46
CA LEU A 14 -15.11 12.27 -12.31
C LEU A 14 -14.06 12.41 -13.41
N ASP A 15 -13.39 11.33 -13.81
CA ASP A 15 -12.36 11.39 -14.84
C ASP A 15 -12.91 11.86 -16.16
N TYR A 16 -14.08 11.37 -16.55
CA TYR A 16 -14.75 11.84 -17.76
C TYR A 16 -15.05 13.34 -17.70
N VAL A 17 -15.53 13.83 -16.55
CA VAL A 17 -15.84 15.26 -16.34
C VAL A 17 -14.58 16.14 -16.40
N MET A 18 -13.44 15.60 -15.96
CA MET A 18 -12.16 16.32 -15.95
C MET A 18 -11.47 16.37 -17.31
N LEU A 19 -11.93 15.58 -18.30
CA LEU A 19 -11.39 15.64 -19.66
C LEU A 19 -11.77 16.96 -20.37
N PRO A 20 -10.93 17.43 -21.30
CA PRO A 20 -11.30 18.48 -22.26
C PRO A 20 -12.61 18.19 -23.02
N GLU A 21 -13.40 19.22 -23.33
CA GLU A 21 -14.73 19.09 -23.96
C GLU A 21 -14.71 18.32 -25.29
N ASP A 22 -13.67 18.51 -26.10
CA ASP A 22 -13.47 17.81 -27.37
C ASP A 22 -13.27 16.30 -27.17
N LYS A 23 -12.54 15.91 -26.12
CA LYS A 23 -12.41 14.49 -25.75
C LYS A 23 -13.72 13.92 -25.21
N GLN A 24 -14.46 14.69 -24.40
CA GLN A 24 -15.77 14.26 -23.88
C GLN A 24 -16.75 13.90 -25.01
N GLU A 25 -16.80 14.72 -26.07
CA GLU A 25 -17.66 14.47 -27.23
C GLU A 25 -17.31 13.15 -27.92
N VAL A 26 -16.02 12.95 -28.24
CA VAL A 26 -15.52 11.74 -28.90
C VAL A 26 -15.72 10.51 -28.03
N TYR A 27 -15.39 10.59 -26.75
CA TYR A 27 -15.50 9.47 -25.81
C TYR A 27 -16.95 9.08 -25.61
N SER A 28 -17.88 10.05 -25.53
CA SER A 28 -19.31 9.74 -25.47
C SER A 28 -19.80 8.99 -26.71
N ALA A 29 -19.30 9.35 -27.91
CA ALA A 29 -19.66 8.64 -29.14
C ALA A 29 -19.10 7.21 -29.16
N ILE A 30 -17.85 7.01 -28.73
CA ILE A 30 -17.23 5.69 -28.59
C ILE A 30 -18.03 4.84 -27.60
N GLN A 31 -18.26 5.34 -26.39
CA GLN A 31 -18.96 4.61 -25.34
C GLN A 31 -20.38 4.23 -25.77
N ARG A 32 -21.16 5.14 -26.35
CA ARG A 32 -22.51 4.82 -26.86
C ARG A 32 -22.53 3.69 -27.90
N THR A 33 -21.44 3.54 -28.65
CA THR A 33 -21.33 2.55 -29.73
C THR A 33 -20.72 1.24 -29.25
N HIS A 34 -19.72 1.30 -28.37
CA HIS A 34 -18.85 0.18 -28.01
C HIS A 34 -19.02 -0.33 -26.59
N ILE A 35 -19.75 0.34 -25.69
CA ILE A 35 -19.86 -0.09 -24.29
C ILE A 35 -20.46 -1.49 -24.14
N HIS A 36 -21.33 -1.91 -25.05
CA HIS A 36 -21.89 -3.27 -25.08
C HIS A 36 -20.91 -4.33 -25.61
N GLY A 37 -19.82 -3.92 -26.26
CA GLY A 37 -18.76 -4.78 -26.78
C GLY A 37 -17.47 -4.71 -25.96
N SER A 38 -17.38 -3.79 -24.99
CA SER A 38 -16.29 -3.80 -24.01
C SER A 38 -16.39 -5.10 -23.19
N PRO A 39 -15.27 -5.78 -22.91
CA PRO A 39 -15.30 -7.02 -22.14
C PRO A 39 -15.94 -6.77 -20.76
N ASP A 40 -16.91 -7.58 -20.35
CA ASP A 40 -17.46 -7.54 -18.98
C ASP A 40 -16.34 -7.86 -17.99
N GLY A 41 -15.71 -6.81 -17.47
CA GLY A 41 -14.53 -6.82 -16.63
C GLY A 41 -14.82 -6.54 -15.17
N PRO A 42 -13.86 -6.85 -14.31
CA PRO A 42 -12.54 -6.20 -14.36
C PRO A 42 -11.45 -6.97 -15.11
N TRP A 43 -10.62 -6.25 -15.89
CA TRP A 43 -9.52 -6.79 -16.69
C TRP A 43 -8.21 -6.00 -16.54
N PHE A 44 -7.09 -6.71 -16.68
CA PHE A 44 -5.81 -6.14 -17.08
C PHE A 44 -5.51 -6.56 -18.51
N PHE A 45 -5.32 -5.61 -19.41
CA PHE A 45 -4.87 -5.94 -20.76
C PHE A 45 -3.37 -5.74 -20.85
N ILE A 46 -2.66 -6.76 -21.32
CA ILE A 46 -1.24 -6.71 -21.68
C ILE A 46 -1.15 -7.11 -23.14
N ILE A 47 -0.90 -6.13 -24.01
CA ILE A 47 -0.91 -6.32 -25.45
C ILE A 47 0.52 -6.14 -25.97
N ALA A 48 1.07 -7.20 -26.56
CA ALA A 48 2.31 -7.12 -27.32
C ALA A 48 1.98 -6.94 -28.80
N GLN A 49 2.57 -5.92 -29.41
CA GLN A 49 2.38 -5.58 -30.82
C GLN A 49 3.76 -5.42 -31.49
N SER A 50 3.89 -5.90 -32.73
CA SER A 50 5.01 -5.54 -33.60
C SER A 50 4.46 -4.75 -34.79
N GLU A 51 4.96 -3.53 -34.98
CA GLU A 51 4.58 -2.62 -36.06
C GLU A 51 5.85 -2.23 -36.83
N GLY A 52 6.15 -2.99 -37.89
CA GLY A 52 7.41 -2.85 -38.62
C GLY A 52 8.62 -3.08 -37.71
N PRO A 53 9.56 -2.12 -37.58
CA PRO A 53 10.73 -2.24 -36.72
C PRO A 53 10.44 -1.90 -35.25
N ILE A 54 9.24 -1.44 -34.92
CA ILE A 54 8.86 -1.05 -33.56
C ILE A 54 8.23 -2.26 -32.86
N HIS A 55 8.76 -2.60 -31.69
CA HIS A 55 8.12 -3.55 -30.78
C HIS A 55 7.46 -2.78 -29.64
N ARG A 56 6.19 -3.03 -29.40
CA ARG A 56 5.37 -2.30 -28.43
C ARG A 56 4.76 -3.25 -27.41
N LEU A 57 4.81 -2.86 -26.15
CA LEU A 57 4.00 -3.43 -25.07
C LEU A 57 3.00 -2.37 -24.60
N ILE A 58 1.75 -2.75 -24.41
CA ILE A 58 0.70 -1.86 -23.91
C ILE A 58 0.11 -2.48 -22.66
N GLY A 59 0.13 -1.75 -21.55
CA GLY A 59 -0.65 -2.10 -20.37
C GLY A 59 -1.86 -1.19 -20.25
N ILE A 60 -3.04 -1.78 -20.03
CA ILE A 60 -4.29 -1.07 -19.82
C ILE A 60 -4.92 -1.61 -18.55
N THR A 61 -5.16 -0.71 -17.60
CA THR A 61 -6.00 -0.97 -16.44
C THR A 61 -7.44 -0.65 -16.80
N ASP A 62 -8.34 -1.63 -16.68
CA ASP A 62 -9.77 -1.38 -16.88
C ASP A 62 -10.34 -0.48 -15.77
N THR A 63 -11.32 0.36 -16.12
CA THR A 63 -11.95 1.32 -15.18
C THR A 63 -12.70 0.63 -14.05
N SER A 64 -13.23 -0.58 -14.25
CA SER A 64 -13.88 -1.36 -13.19
C SER A 64 -12.87 -2.09 -12.28
N MET A 65 -11.58 -2.08 -12.63
CA MET A 65 -10.54 -2.80 -11.92
C MET A 65 -9.96 -1.95 -10.78
N LEU A 66 -10.39 -2.27 -9.55
CA LEU A 66 -10.00 -1.54 -8.33
C LEU A 66 -8.60 -1.87 -7.81
N ARG A 67 -8.00 -2.94 -8.34
CA ARG A 67 -6.58 -3.26 -8.16
C ARG A 67 -5.84 -2.65 -9.35
N PRO A 68 -4.99 -1.64 -9.17
CA PRO A 68 -4.29 -1.04 -10.30
C PRO A 68 -3.24 -1.98 -10.89
N GLN A 69 -2.99 -1.88 -12.19
CA GLN A 69 -1.84 -2.52 -12.82
C GLN A 69 -0.57 -1.80 -12.39
N VAL A 70 0.52 -2.56 -12.27
CA VAL A 70 1.83 -2.03 -11.87
C VAL A 70 2.73 -1.89 -13.09
N PHE A 71 3.35 -0.73 -13.19
CA PHE A 71 4.31 -0.41 -14.21
C PHE A 71 5.65 -0.08 -13.57
N ALA A 72 6.73 -0.39 -14.27
CA ALA A 72 8.07 -0.09 -13.79
C ALA A 72 9.05 0.07 -14.95
N TYR A 73 10.16 0.75 -14.70
CA TYR A 73 11.31 0.76 -15.60
C TYR A 73 12.63 0.75 -14.83
N GLN A 74 13.68 0.26 -15.49
CA GLN A 74 15.06 0.40 -15.03
C GLN A 74 15.94 0.84 -16.21
N ARG A 75 16.83 1.80 -15.97
CA ARG A 75 17.81 2.29 -16.95
C ARG A 75 19.22 2.30 -16.38
N GLY A 76 20.07 1.44 -16.95
CA GLY A 76 21.52 1.46 -16.80
C GLY A 76 22.19 1.42 -18.17
N GLU A 77 23.13 0.49 -18.36
CA GLU A 77 23.70 0.19 -19.69
C GLU A 77 22.65 -0.15 -20.75
N VAL A 78 21.52 -0.74 -20.30
CA VAL A 78 20.34 -1.01 -21.11
C VAL A 78 19.08 -0.53 -20.38
N GLY A 79 18.06 -0.17 -21.15
CA GLY A 79 16.73 0.14 -20.63
C GLY A 79 15.80 -1.07 -20.69
N ILE A 80 15.04 -1.29 -19.63
CA ILE A 80 13.98 -2.29 -19.55
C ILE A 80 12.74 -1.69 -18.89
N ALA A 81 11.56 -2.13 -19.31
CA ALA A 81 10.30 -1.75 -18.70
C ALA A 81 9.36 -2.93 -18.54
N PHE A 82 8.44 -2.79 -17.59
CA PHE A 82 7.55 -3.83 -17.14
C PHE A 82 6.12 -3.32 -17.06
N CYS A 83 5.21 -4.22 -17.39
CA CYS A 83 3.79 -4.11 -17.14
C CYS A 83 3.36 -5.42 -16.50
N GLY A 84 2.89 -5.37 -15.26
CA GLY A 84 2.56 -6.54 -14.47
C GLY A 84 1.29 -6.33 -13.66
N SER A 85 0.62 -7.42 -13.29
CA SER A 85 -0.52 -7.39 -12.38
C SER A 85 -0.12 -6.95 -10.97
N GLU A 86 1.15 -7.14 -10.59
CA GLU A 86 1.71 -6.81 -9.28
C GLU A 86 3.20 -6.43 -9.34
N LYS A 87 3.63 -5.63 -8.36
CA LYS A 87 5.04 -5.31 -8.16
C LYS A 87 5.90 -6.55 -7.89
N GLN A 88 5.37 -7.51 -7.14
CA GLN A 88 6.09 -8.72 -6.72
C GLN A 88 6.54 -9.56 -7.93
N VAL A 89 5.75 -9.57 -9.01
CA VAL A 89 6.12 -10.24 -10.27
C VAL A 89 7.31 -9.53 -10.91
N ILE A 90 7.29 -8.19 -10.95
CA ILE A 90 8.38 -7.38 -11.50
C ILE A 90 9.66 -7.57 -10.67
N ASP A 91 9.56 -7.56 -9.34
CA ASP A 91 10.69 -7.78 -8.45
C ASP A 91 11.30 -9.17 -8.64
N ALA A 92 10.47 -10.22 -8.79
CA ALA A 92 10.96 -11.57 -9.05
C ALA A 92 11.69 -11.67 -10.40
N VAL A 93 11.21 -10.97 -11.43
CA VAL A 93 11.89 -10.91 -12.73
C VAL A 93 13.23 -10.19 -12.63
N LEU A 94 13.28 -9.02 -11.97
CA LEU A 94 14.53 -8.28 -11.78
C LEU A 94 15.53 -9.05 -10.90
N GLU A 95 15.05 -9.74 -9.87
CA GLU A 95 15.87 -10.63 -9.06
C GLU A 95 16.51 -11.71 -9.94
N SER A 96 15.72 -12.43 -10.73
CA SER A 96 16.22 -13.45 -11.67
C SER A 96 17.22 -12.86 -12.67
N LEU A 97 16.87 -11.74 -13.33
CA LEU A 97 17.72 -11.10 -14.33
C LEU A 97 19.08 -10.68 -13.75
N SER A 98 19.08 -10.06 -12.57
CA SER A 98 20.32 -9.60 -11.93
C SER A 98 21.31 -10.74 -11.60
N THR A 99 20.83 -11.98 -11.48
CA THR A 99 21.71 -13.14 -11.26
C THR A 99 22.39 -13.64 -12.53
N GLU A 100 21.79 -13.38 -13.69
CA GLU A 100 22.25 -13.86 -14.99
C GLU A 100 22.98 -12.77 -15.80
N ASP A 101 22.63 -11.50 -15.59
CA ASP A 101 23.11 -10.36 -16.36
C ASP A 101 23.40 -9.16 -15.45
N LYS A 102 24.69 -8.79 -15.36
CA LYS A 102 25.22 -7.74 -14.46
C LYS A 102 24.78 -6.32 -14.84
N ARG A 103 24.17 -6.15 -16.01
CA ARG A 103 23.61 -4.85 -16.44
C ARG A 103 22.36 -4.47 -15.66
N PHE A 104 21.72 -5.44 -14.99
CA PHE A 104 20.52 -5.24 -14.19
C PHE A 104 20.82 -5.45 -12.70
N TRP A 105 20.06 -4.77 -11.85
CA TRP A 105 20.02 -4.99 -10.40
C TRP A 105 18.57 -5.26 -9.94
N ARG A 106 18.39 -5.68 -8.68
CA ARG A 106 17.14 -6.32 -8.22
C ARG A 106 15.95 -5.35 -8.04
N ARG A 107 16.14 -4.05 -8.26
CA ARG A 107 15.17 -3.00 -7.97
C ARG A 107 14.98 -2.06 -9.17
N ALA A 108 13.75 -1.86 -9.62
CA ALA A 108 13.47 -0.87 -10.66
C ALA A 108 13.75 0.56 -10.17
N ASP A 109 14.00 1.47 -11.10
CA ASP A 109 14.18 2.88 -10.81
C ASP A 109 12.92 3.53 -10.29
N GLU A 110 11.80 3.17 -10.91
CA GLU A 110 10.48 3.63 -10.51
C GLU A 110 9.46 2.51 -10.67
N TYR A 111 8.49 2.52 -9.75
CA TYR A 111 7.28 1.73 -9.81
C TYR A 111 6.12 2.70 -9.67
N TRP A 112 5.09 2.54 -10.49
CA TRP A 112 3.86 3.29 -10.33
C TRP A 112 2.65 2.43 -10.68
N ASN A 113 1.51 2.86 -10.16
CA ASN A 113 0.23 2.23 -10.35
C ASN A 113 -0.64 3.16 -11.21
N ALA A 114 -1.39 2.58 -12.14
CA ALA A 114 -2.34 3.35 -12.94
C ALA A 114 -3.78 3.01 -12.53
N ARG A 115 -4.59 4.04 -12.27
CA ARG A 115 -6.02 3.86 -12.07
C ARG A 115 -6.70 3.84 -13.44
N GLY A 116 -7.51 2.81 -13.70
CA GLY A 116 -8.20 2.67 -14.97
C GLY A 116 -9.03 3.90 -15.33
N GLY A 117 -8.89 4.36 -16.57
CA GLY A 117 -9.65 5.50 -17.07
C GLY A 117 -9.26 6.88 -16.51
N SER A 118 -8.14 7.00 -15.77
CA SER A 118 -7.71 8.27 -15.17
C SER A 118 -7.66 9.44 -16.16
N TYR A 119 -8.11 10.64 -15.78
CA TYR A 119 -8.02 11.83 -16.65
C TYR A 119 -6.58 12.34 -16.84
N THR A 120 -5.63 11.88 -16.01
CA THR A 120 -4.22 12.31 -16.04
C THR A 120 -3.39 11.53 -17.05
N ASP A 121 -3.59 10.22 -17.13
CA ASP A 121 -2.75 9.28 -17.91
C ASP A 121 -3.58 8.20 -18.64
N GLY A 122 -4.90 8.17 -18.39
CA GLY A 122 -5.81 7.20 -18.99
C GLY A 122 -5.81 5.81 -18.36
N GLY A 123 -5.00 5.57 -17.32
CA GLY A 123 -4.82 4.24 -16.75
C GLY A 123 -4.05 3.28 -17.66
N ALA A 124 -3.36 3.79 -18.68
CA ALA A 124 -2.71 2.98 -19.71
C ALA A 124 -1.38 3.57 -20.15
N PHE A 125 -0.39 2.69 -20.33
CA PHE A 125 0.97 3.05 -20.73
C PHE A 125 1.45 2.16 -21.88
N LEU A 126 2.17 2.78 -22.82
CA LEU A 126 2.73 2.16 -24.00
C LEU A 126 4.25 2.23 -23.90
N PHE A 127 4.90 1.08 -24.09
CA PHE A 127 6.35 0.93 -24.08
C PHE A 127 6.81 0.55 -25.48
N ASP A 128 7.41 1.51 -26.18
CA ASP A 128 7.92 1.33 -27.53
C ASP A 128 9.42 1.10 -27.50
N ILE A 129 9.89 0.05 -28.17
CA ILE A 129 11.29 -0.11 -28.55
C ILE A 129 11.42 0.37 -29.99
N ARG A 130 11.99 1.56 -30.18
CA ARG A 130 12.13 2.23 -31.49
C ARG A 130 13.56 2.13 -32.00
N PRO A 131 13.79 1.90 -33.30
CA PRO A 131 15.13 1.99 -33.88
C PRO A 131 15.65 3.43 -33.81
N THR A 132 16.94 3.60 -33.53
CA THR A 132 17.61 4.90 -33.56
C THR A 132 18.35 5.10 -34.89
N GLU A 133 18.65 6.35 -35.25
CA GLU A 133 19.42 6.66 -36.47
C GLU A 133 20.82 6.02 -36.47
N SER A 134 21.40 5.83 -35.28
CA SER A 134 22.69 5.14 -35.07
C SER A 134 22.63 3.61 -35.23
N GLY A 135 21.46 3.04 -35.55
CA GLY A 135 21.26 1.59 -35.67
C GLY A 135 21.00 0.88 -34.33
N GLY A 136 20.86 1.62 -33.23
CA GLY A 136 20.49 1.12 -31.92
C GLY A 136 18.98 1.03 -31.73
N LYS A 137 18.56 0.83 -30.47
CA LYS A 137 17.15 0.82 -30.06
C LYS A 137 16.99 1.69 -28.82
N GLU A 138 15.89 2.43 -28.77
CA GLU A 138 15.51 3.29 -27.64
C GLU A 138 14.16 2.86 -27.09
N LEU A 139 14.07 2.80 -25.76
CA LEU A 139 12.80 2.64 -25.05
C LEU A 139 12.13 4.01 -24.93
N VAL A 140 10.91 4.15 -25.45
CA VAL A 140 10.08 5.35 -25.34
C VAL A 140 8.77 4.98 -24.68
N MET A 141 8.36 5.74 -23.66
CA MET A 141 7.12 5.50 -22.93
C MET A 141 6.13 6.63 -23.13
N THR A 142 4.87 6.30 -23.41
CA THR A 142 3.78 7.27 -23.48
C THR A 142 2.54 6.79 -22.72
N ASP A 143 1.76 7.72 -22.19
CA ASP A 143 0.44 7.45 -21.62
C ASP A 143 -0.64 7.27 -22.72
N LYS A 144 -1.90 7.04 -22.31
CA LYS A 144 -3.07 6.89 -23.22
C LYS A 144 -3.23 8.07 -24.17
N PHE A 145 -2.91 9.29 -23.71
CA PHE A 145 -3.10 10.55 -24.42
C PHE A 145 -1.90 10.94 -25.29
N GLY A 146 -0.85 10.11 -25.30
CA GLY A 146 0.38 10.35 -26.05
C GLY A 146 1.38 11.26 -25.32
N GLY A 147 1.11 11.61 -24.05
CA GLY A 147 2.06 12.29 -23.19
C GLY A 147 3.30 11.42 -22.98
N VAL A 148 4.48 11.98 -23.17
CA VAL A 148 5.74 11.27 -22.93
C VAL A 148 5.95 11.17 -21.43
N VAL A 149 6.13 9.95 -20.94
CA VAL A 149 6.52 9.74 -19.55
C VAL A 149 8.03 9.71 -19.47
N ASP A 150 8.60 10.55 -18.63
CA ASP A 150 10.04 10.57 -18.42
C ASP A 150 10.48 9.26 -17.78
N THR A 151 11.42 8.59 -18.44
CA THR A 151 12.01 7.33 -17.98
C THR A 151 13.52 7.46 -17.86
N HIS A 152 14.07 8.67 -17.77
CA HIS A 152 15.50 8.95 -17.62
C HIS A 152 15.81 9.39 -16.19
N PRO A 153 15.95 8.44 -15.26
CA PRO A 153 16.13 8.78 -13.86
C PRO A 153 17.50 9.45 -13.68
N SER A 154 17.64 10.34 -12.70
CA SER A 154 18.92 11.00 -12.38
C SER A 154 19.87 10.12 -11.55
N GLY A 155 21.18 10.29 -11.73
CA GLY A 155 22.20 9.65 -10.90
C GLY A 155 23.06 8.64 -11.65
N ASP A 156 24.25 8.42 -11.11
CA ASP A 156 25.27 7.52 -11.60
C ASP A 156 24.93 6.07 -11.22
N TYR A 157 24.88 5.19 -12.21
CA TYR A 157 24.69 3.74 -12.02
C TYR A 157 25.96 2.92 -12.29
N ASP A 158 27.06 3.56 -12.70
CA ASP A 158 28.30 2.88 -13.06
C ASP A 158 29.04 2.45 -11.79
N LEU A 159 28.68 1.26 -11.31
CA LEU A 159 29.19 0.71 -10.05
C LEU A 159 30.70 0.39 -10.14
N VAL A 160 31.53 1.23 -9.51
CA VAL A 160 32.96 0.97 -9.32
C VAL A 160 33.21 0.10 -8.08
N LEU A 161 34.31 -0.65 -8.04
CA LEU A 161 34.71 -1.44 -6.88
C LEU A 161 35.03 -0.54 -5.67
N ALA A 162 34.76 -1.03 -4.46
CA ALA A 162 34.97 -0.28 -3.21
C ALA A 162 36.45 -0.05 -2.85
N ASN A 163 37.38 -0.79 -3.48
CA ASN A 163 38.80 -0.85 -3.10
C ASN A 163 39.54 0.50 -3.08
N ASP A 164 38.98 1.53 -3.70
CA ASP A 164 39.59 2.86 -3.79
C ASP A 164 38.90 3.92 -2.88
N GLY A 165 37.84 3.55 -2.16
CA GLY A 165 37.07 4.47 -1.31
C GLY A 165 37.48 4.47 0.15
N THR A 166 37.57 5.65 0.78
CA THR A 166 37.73 5.78 2.25
C THR A 166 36.34 5.85 2.91
N PRO A 167 35.98 4.92 3.82
CA PRO A 167 34.65 4.92 4.44
C PRO A 167 34.44 6.16 5.33
N LEU A 168 33.16 6.50 5.56
CA LEU A 168 32.79 7.45 6.60
C LEU A 168 33.04 6.82 7.98
N GLU A 169 33.72 7.55 8.85
CA GLU A 169 33.96 7.15 10.24
C GLU A 169 32.66 7.28 11.07
N LEU A 170 32.09 6.13 11.44
CA LEU A 170 30.81 6.04 12.19
C LEU A 170 30.94 5.37 13.56
N SER A 171 32.11 4.80 13.87
CA SER A 171 32.29 4.02 15.09
C SER A 171 32.06 4.86 16.36
N GLY A 172 31.38 4.26 17.34
CA GLY A 172 31.03 4.91 18.61
C GLY A 172 29.84 5.88 18.55
N MET A 173 29.24 6.12 17.39
CA MET A 173 28.04 6.95 17.25
C MET A 173 26.76 6.17 17.61
N SER A 174 25.73 6.88 18.09
CA SER A 174 24.38 6.30 18.17
C SER A 174 23.84 5.99 16.77
N VAL A 175 22.79 5.16 16.66
CA VAL A 175 22.17 4.86 15.35
C VAL A 175 21.64 6.14 14.71
N GLU A 176 21.03 7.03 15.50
CA GLU A 176 20.49 8.30 15.05
C GLU A 176 21.59 9.25 14.57
N ASP A 177 22.68 9.40 15.33
CA ASP A 177 23.80 10.27 14.95
C ASP A 177 24.53 9.74 13.71
N ALA A 178 24.74 8.43 13.64
CA ALA A 178 25.35 7.77 12.47
C ALA A 178 24.48 7.95 11.22
N TYR A 179 23.16 7.82 11.38
CA TYR A 179 22.22 8.06 10.29
C TYR A 179 22.30 9.51 9.77
N LEU A 180 22.34 10.50 10.67
CA LEU A 180 22.49 11.91 10.31
C LEU A 180 23.84 12.19 9.63
N ALA A 181 24.93 11.59 10.13
CA ALA A 181 26.26 11.71 9.52
C ALA A 181 26.29 11.13 8.09
N VAL A 182 25.65 9.98 7.87
CA VAL A 182 25.49 9.42 6.52
C VAL A 182 24.68 10.35 5.63
N LEU A 183 23.57 10.92 6.12
CA LEU A 183 22.75 11.84 5.30
C LEU A 183 23.48 13.12 4.91
N GLU A 184 24.35 13.64 5.78
CA GLU A 184 25.16 14.82 5.49
C GLU A 184 26.24 14.52 4.45
N ALA A 185 26.87 13.35 4.52
CA ALA A 185 28.00 13.02 3.66
C ALA A 185 27.57 12.42 2.30
N LEU A 186 26.51 11.61 2.26
CA LEU A 186 26.10 10.82 1.09
C LEU A 186 25.89 11.65 -0.20
N PRO A 187 25.31 12.87 -0.16
CA PRO A 187 25.17 13.69 -1.37
C PRO A 187 26.49 14.06 -2.05
N HIS A 188 27.61 13.91 -1.34
CA HIS A 188 28.96 14.23 -1.79
C HIS A 188 29.81 12.98 -2.10
N MET A 189 29.31 11.77 -1.79
CA MET A 189 30.04 10.51 -1.96
C MET A 189 29.91 9.94 -3.36
N ASP A 190 31.02 9.39 -3.88
CA ASP A 190 31.02 8.60 -5.09
C ASP A 190 30.74 7.12 -4.78
N TRP A 191 30.62 6.29 -5.81
CA TRP A 191 30.37 4.86 -5.62
C TRP A 191 31.44 4.16 -4.75
N PRO A 192 32.75 4.35 -4.98
CA PRO A 192 33.78 3.79 -4.10
C PRO A 192 33.57 4.14 -2.62
N GLN A 193 33.38 5.43 -2.30
CA GLN A 193 33.20 5.88 -0.92
C GLN A 193 31.89 5.39 -0.30
N ALA A 194 30.78 5.47 -1.03
CA ALA A 194 29.48 5.03 -0.55
C ALA A 194 29.46 3.53 -0.24
N ARG A 195 30.11 2.73 -1.10
CA ARG A 195 30.26 1.28 -0.88
C ARG A 195 31.17 0.97 0.29
N ALA A 196 32.33 1.62 0.39
CA ALA A 196 33.23 1.45 1.53
C ALA A 196 32.51 1.76 2.85
N THR A 197 31.68 2.81 2.86
CA THR A 197 30.85 3.17 4.02
C THR A 197 29.84 2.08 4.38
N LEU A 198 29.12 1.50 3.40
CA LEU A 198 28.21 0.37 3.64
C LEU A 198 28.94 -0.88 4.17
N GLU A 199 30.11 -1.19 3.60
CA GLU A 199 30.95 -2.30 4.04
C GLU A 199 31.45 -2.09 5.48
N SER A 200 31.78 -0.84 5.85
CA SER A 200 32.15 -0.48 7.23
C SER A 200 30.97 -0.65 8.19
N ILE A 201 29.75 -0.25 7.81
CA ILE A 201 28.55 -0.46 8.65
C ILE A 201 28.31 -1.95 8.90
N GLU A 202 28.52 -2.80 7.89
CA GLU A 202 28.42 -4.26 8.02
C GLU A 202 29.52 -4.82 8.96
N ALA A 203 30.77 -4.35 8.81
CA ALA A 203 31.90 -4.79 9.62
C ALA A 203 31.80 -4.35 11.09
N ASP A 204 31.25 -3.16 11.36
CA ASP A 204 31.05 -2.58 12.69
C ASP A 204 30.05 -3.39 13.54
N ALA A 205 29.33 -4.34 12.97
CA ALA A 205 28.55 -5.31 13.74
C ALA A 205 29.39 -6.08 14.76
N SER A 206 30.72 -6.13 14.58
CA SER A 206 31.68 -6.70 15.53
C SER A 206 32.02 -5.79 16.72
N GLU A 207 32.00 -4.45 16.54
CA GLU A 207 32.34 -3.46 17.58
C GLU A 207 31.09 -2.86 18.22
N ASN A 208 30.20 -2.26 17.41
CA ASN A 208 28.95 -1.62 17.86
C ASN A 208 27.78 -2.61 18.01
N GLY A 209 27.98 -3.85 17.55
CA GLY A 209 27.00 -4.93 17.66
C GLY A 209 25.99 -4.96 16.52
N ARG A 210 25.46 -6.15 16.23
CA ARG A 210 24.50 -6.38 15.14
C ARG A 210 23.24 -5.50 15.21
N GLU A 211 22.75 -5.18 16.41
CA GLU A 211 21.55 -4.35 16.56
C GLU A 211 21.77 -2.92 16.06
N TRP A 212 22.97 -2.37 16.23
CA TRP A 212 23.34 -1.06 15.72
C TRP A 212 23.35 -1.05 14.18
N SER A 213 24.06 -1.99 13.54
CA SER A 213 24.13 -2.08 12.08
C SER A 213 22.75 -2.33 11.48
N TRP A 214 21.94 -3.21 12.08
CA TRP A 214 20.56 -3.45 11.66
C TRP A 214 19.70 -2.18 11.75
N GLY A 215 19.78 -1.44 12.87
CA GLY A 215 19.04 -0.20 13.07
C GLY A 215 19.38 0.87 12.01
N LEU A 216 20.67 1.10 11.78
CA LEU A 216 21.16 2.07 10.80
C LEU A 216 20.76 1.68 9.37
N LEU A 217 21.00 0.43 8.97
CA LEU A 217 20.63 -0.06 7.63
C LEU A 217 19.12 -0.03 7.40
N THR A 218 18.32 -0.28 8.45
CA THR A 218 16.84 -0.17 8.36
C THR A 218 16.41 1.28 8.12
N LEU A 219 17.01 2.25 8.82
CA LEU A 219 16.74 3.67 8.56
C LEU A 219 17.14 4.10 7.14
N LEU A 220 18.30 3.64 6.65
CA LEU A 220 18.73 3.90 5.27
C LEU A 220 17.79 3.26 4.24
N LEU A 221 17.20 2.10 4.54
CA LEU A 221 16.25 1.44 3.65
C LEU A 221 14.89 2.17 3.61
N ASP A 222 14.37 2.54 4.78
CA ASP A 222 12.97 2.97 4.94
C ASP A 222 12.74 4.47 4.73
N ARG A 223 13.72 5.30 5.06
CA ARG A 223 13.56 6.77 5.04
C ARG A 223 13.70 7.32 3.62
N ARG A 224 13.31 8.58 3.46
CA ARG A 224 13.51 9.36 2.23
C ARG A 224 14.47 10.50 2.54
N TYR A 225 15.51 10.60 1.72
CA TYR A 225 16.65 11.48 1.91
C TYR A 225 17.38 11.66 0.59
N ASP A 226 18.16 12.73 0.51
CA ASP A 226 19.00 13.07 -0.63
C ASP A 226 20.20 12.11 -0.71
N ILE A 227 20.40 11.55 -1.90
CA ILE A 227 21.49 10.61 -2.20
C ILE A 227 22.52 11.24 -3.16
N GLY A 228 22.37 12.54 -3.44
CA GLY A 228 23.19 13.29 -4.37
C GLY A 228 23.15 12.70 -5.78
N TYR A 229 24.31 12.29 -6.26
CA TYR A 229 24.49 11.82 -7.62
C TYR A 229 24.46 10.30 -7.75
N LEU A 230 24.23 9.53 -6.69
CA LEU A 230 24.11 8.07 -6.81
C LEU A 230 22.74 7.68 -7.38
N ARG A 231 22.69 6.55 -8.12
CA ARG A 231 21.44 5.93 -8.55
C ARG A 231 20.66 5.38 -7.34
N ARG A 232 19.46 5.91 -7.08
CA ARG A 232 18.64 5.54 -5.90
C ARG A 232 18.31 4.06 -5.82
N SER A 233 17.82 3.49 -6.91
CA SER A 233 17.39 2.09 -6.96
C SER A 233 18.55 1.15 -6.66
N LEU A 234 19.73 1.43 -7.22
CA LEU A 234 20.96 0.68 -6.98
C LEU A 234 21.50 0.88 -5.55
N TRP A 235 21.50 2.11 -5.04
CA TRP A 235 21.90 2.38 -3.65
C TRP A 235 21.04 1.59 -2.66
N LEU A 236 19.71 1.65 -2.81
CA LEU A 236 18.82 0.94 -1.90
C LEU A 236 18.89 -0.60 -2.09
N ASP A 237 19.21 -1.08 -3.29
CA ASP A 237 19.50 -2.48 -3.54
C ASP A 237 20.72 -2.95 -2.71
N LEU A 238 21.78 -2.16 -2.67
CA LEU A 238 22.99 -2.43 -1.88
C LEU A 238 22.72 -2.34 -0.36
N VAL A 239 21.95 -1.35 0.08
CA VAL A 239 21.53 -1.21 1.49
C VAL A 239 20.76 -2.44 1.94
N GLU A 240 19.75 -2.87 1.16
CA GLU A 240 18.95 -4.05 1.46
C GLU A 240 19.80 -5.33 1.48
N PHE A 241 20.75 -5.45 0.54
CA PHE A 241 21.71 -6.57 0.53
C PHE A 241 22.53 -6.63 1.82
N SER A 242 23.11 -5.51 2.24
CA SER A 242 23.91 -5.39 3.46
C SER A 242 23.07 -5.69 4.71
N LEU A 243 21.83 -5.19 4.77
CA LEU A 243 20.90 -5.46 5.86
C LEU A 243 20.63 -6.95 5.99
N ILE A 244 20.25 -7.60 4.89
CA ILE A 244 19.92 -9.04 4.86
C ILE A 244 21.14 -9.86 5.28
N ARG A 245 22.34 -9.56 4.77
CA ARG A 245 23.58 -10.25 5.19
C ARG A 245 23.86 -10.09 6.68
N THR A 246 23.76 -8.88 7.19
CA THR A 246 23.98 -8.53 8.61
C THR A 246 23.12 -9.39 9.52
N VAL A 247 21.81 -9.47 9.26
CA VAL A 247 20.89 -10.24 10.11
C VAL A 247 20.95 -11.75 9.85
N SER A 248 21.20 -12.18 8.60
CA SER A 248 21.33 -13.62 8.26
C SER A 248 22.51 -14.28 8.96
N SER A 249 23.55 -13.51 9.28
CA SER A 249 24.70 -14.02 10.05
C SER A 249 24.31 -14.57 11.42
N ALA A 250 23.16 -14.18 11.98
CA ALA A 250 22.63 -14.69 13.24
C ALA A 250 22.36 -16.20 13.23
N THR A 251 22.18 -16.81 12.05
CA THR A 251 22.05 -18.26 11.89
C THR A 251 23.35 -19.01 12.16
N HIS A 252 24.52 -18.40 12.01
CA HIS A 252 25.80 -19.06 12.29
C HIS A 252 26.53 -18.47 13.50
N SER A 253 26.18 -17.23 13.87
CA SER A 253 26.76 -16.49 14.99
C SER A 253 25.64 -15.76 15.75
N PRO A 254 24.84 -16.46 16.56
CA PRO A 254 23.80 -15.82 17.38
C PRO A 254 24.44 -14.90 18.43
N CYS A 255 23.70 -13.88 18.85
CA CYS A 255 24.07 -12.94 19.91
C CYS A 255 22.87 -12.64 20.81
N ASP A 256 23.07 -11.82 21.86
CA ASP A 256 22.02 -11.49 22.83
C ASP A 256 20.76 -10.86 22.21
N HIS A 257 20.91 -10.21 21.05
CA HIS A 257 19.84 -9.51 20.36
C HIS A 257 19.25 -10.29 19.18
N PHE A 258 19.98 -11.24 18.59
CA PHE A 258 19.56 -11.98 17.40
C PHE A 258 19.97 -13.45 17.44
N ALA A 259 19.04 -14.34 17.11
CA ALA A 259 19.31 -15.74 16.77
C ALA A 259 18.68 -16.06 15.42
N GLY A 260 19.33 -16.89 14.61
CA GLY A 260 18.75 -17.35 13.34
C GLY A 260 18.09 -18.72 13.47
N GLN A 261 17.11 -18.97 12.62
CA GLN A 261 16.59 -20.33 12.43
C GLN A 261 17.55 -21.15 11.56
N HIS A 262 18.14 -22.21 12.14
CA HIS A 262 19.13 -23.05 11.45
C HIS A 262 18.55 -23.98 10.40
N THR A 263 17.43 -24.63 10.70
CA THR A 263 16.79 -25.64 9.85
C THR A 263 15.28 -25.48 9.93
N LEU A 264 14.56 -25.89 8.88
CA LEU A 264 13.09 -25.84 8.86
C LEU A 264 12.49 -26.64 10.01
N GLY A 265 11.49 -26.05 10.67
CA GLY A 265 10.82 -26.64 11.82
C GLY A 265 11.66 -26.71 13.09
N HIS A 266 12.90 -26.19 13.09
CA HIS A 266 13.66 -26.04 14.33
C HIS A 266 13.20 -24.79 15.07
N HIS A 267 12.72 -24.98 16.30
CA HIS A 267 12.19 -23.93 17.17
C HIS A 267 13.13 -23.70 18.36
N PRO A 268 14.23 -22.93 18.20
CA PRO A 268 15.09 -22.59 19.32
C PRO A 268 14.30 -21.78 20.36
N LEU A 269 14.75 -21.78 21.63
CA LEU A 269 14.14 -20.92 22.66
C LEU A 269 14.85 -19.55 22.68
N PRO A 270 14.11 -18.45 22.91
CA PRO A 270 14.73 -17.14 23.08
C PRO A 270 15.52 -17.06 24.39
N SER A 271 16.69 -16.41 24.36
CA SER A 271 17.49 -16.13 25.56
C SER A 271 16.91 -14.97 26.39
N SER A 272 16.14 -14.08 25.76
CA SER A 272 15.48 -12.95 26.40
C SER A 272 14.22 -12.52 25.64
N ALA A 273 13.33 -11.75 26.28
CA ALA A 273 12.13 -11.24 25.63
C ALA A 273 12.40 -10.21 24.52
N SER A 274 13.61 -9.64 24.48
CA SER A 274 14.06 -8.68 23.46
C SER A 274 14.83 -9.33 22.31
N GLN A 275 15.31 -10.57 22.49
CA GLN A 275 16.01 -11.28 21.42
C GLN A 275 15.07 -11.53 20.24
N ARG A 276 15.59 -11.33 19.03
CA ARG A 276 14.87 -11.49 17.77
C ARG A 276 15.26 -12.79 17.10
N ILE A 277 14.26 -13.51 16.59
CA ILE A 277 14.52 -14.63 15.69
C ILE A 277 14.53 -14.13 14.24
N VAL A 278 15.59 -14.44 13.51
CA VAL A 278 15.74 -14.15 12.08
C VAL A 278 15.33 -15.40 11.30
N ILE A 279 14.37 -15.25 10.39
CA ILE A 279 13.85 -16.33 9.55
C ILE A 279 14.04 -15.95 8.08
N ASP A 280 14.76 -16.80 7.35
CA ASP A 280 14.77 -16.75 5.89
C ASP A 280 13.49 -17.37 5.35
N ALA A 281 12.68 -16.56 4.67
CA ALA A 281 11.38 -16.98 4.19
C ALA A 281 11.46 -17.92 2.98
N ARG A 282 12.54 -17.87 2.18
CA ARG A 282 12.66 -18.57 0.89
C ARG A 282 12.35 -20.07 0.90
N PRO A 283 12.72 -20.85 1.93
CA PRO A 283 12.44 -22.28 1.92
C PRO A 283 10.96 -22.62 2.22
N TYR A 284 10.17 -21.67 2.69
CA TYR A 284 8.76 -21.89 3.03
C TYR A 284 7.85 -21.66 1.81
N PRO A 285 6.80 -22.48 1.63
CA PRO A 285 5.78 -22.20 0.63
C PRO A 285 4.98 -20.93 1.00
N PRO A 286 4.46 -20.19 0.00
CA PRO A 286 3.68 -18.98 0.25
C PRO A 286 2.41 -19.17 1.09
N GLU A 287 1.81 -20.36 1.03
CA GLU A 287 0.61 -20.76 1.77
C GLU A 287 0.55 -22.29 1.96
N GLY A 288 -0.42 -22.78 2.72
CA GLY A 288 -0.60 -24.20 3.02
C GLY A 288 -0.12 -24.61 4.42
N THR A 289 -0.12 -25.91 4.69
CA THR A 289 0.18 -26.48 6.02
C THR A 289 1.63 -26.31 6.45
N ASP A 290 2.54 -26.20 5.50
CA ASP A 290 3.97 -26.02 5.75
C ASP A 290 4.42 -24.55 5.56
N SER A 291 3.46 -23.62 5.53
CA SER A 291 3.72 -22.20 5.23
C SER A 291 4.49 -21.48 6.32
N LEU A 292 5.18 -20.40 5.92
CA LEU A 292 5.86 -19.49 6.83
C LEU A 292 4.93 -19.01 7.94
N ALA A 293 3.67 -18.68 7.63
CA ALA A 293 2.72 -18.17 8.61
C ALA A 293 2.52 -19.14 9.80
N LEU A 294 2.39 -20.44 9.54
CA LEU A 294 2.24 -21.44 10.60
C LEU A 294 3.53 -21.69 11.38
N GLU A 295 4.68 -21.58 10.72
CA GLU A 295 5.97 -21.63 11.40
C GLU A 295 6.13 -20.47 12.40
N LEU A 296 5.70 -19.26 12.03
CA LEU A 296 5.74 -18.10 12.95
C LEU A 296 4.85 -18.31 14.18
N VAL A 297 3.70 -18.98 14.02
CA VAL A 297 2.84 -19.37 15.15
C VAL A 297 3.58 -20.35 16.06
N ALA A 298 4.22 -21.38 15.50
CA ALA A 298 4.97 -22.36 16.29
C ALA A 298 6.13 -21.72 17.06
N LEU A 299 6.88 -20.79 16.43
CA LEU A 299 7.94 -20.04 17.09
C LEU A 299 7.40 -19.11 18.19
N ARG A 300 6.25 -18.47 17.97
CA ARG A 300 5.58 -17.68 19.02
C ARG A 300 5.17 -18.56 20.20
N ASP A 301 4.66 -19.76 19.95
CA ASP A 301 4.30 -20.72 21.00
C ASP A 301 5.53 -21.27 21.74
N ALA A 302 6.69 -21.32 21.07
CA ALA A 302 8.00 -21.57 21.70
C ALA A 302 8.52 -20.38 22.54
N GLY A 303 7.83 -19.23 22.53
CA GLY A 303 8.12 -18.08 23.39
C GLY A 303 8.69 -16.85 22.69
N TRP A 304 8.92 -16.89 21.38
CA TRP A 304 9.44 -15.74 20.63
C TRP A 304 8.45 -14.57 20.58
N LYS A 305 8.96 -13.36 20.81
CA LYS A 305 8.18 -12.11 20.76
C LYS A 305 8.66 -11.12 19.71
N ARG A 306 9.83 -11.34 19.10
CA ARG A 306 10.42 -10.46 18.10
C ARG A 306 10.86 -11.30 16.91
N PHE A 307 10.35 -10.95 15.74
CA PHE A 307 10.57 -11.69 14.50
C PHE A 307 11.16 -10.76 13.45
N VAL A 308 12.18 -11.22 12.74
CA VAL A 308 12.76 -10.55 11.58
C VAL A 308 12.69 -11.51 10.40
N LEU A 309 11.80 -11.23 9.46
CA LEU A 309 11.59 -12.06 8.27
C LEU A 309 12.36 -11.44 7.11
N ILE A 310 13.22 -12.21 6.47
CA ILE A 310 14.01 -11.76 5.32
C ILE A 310 13.68 -12.57 4.07
N ASN A 311 13.94 -11.97 2.91
CA ASN A 311 13.75 -12.59 1.60
C ASN A 311 12.31 -13.09 1.37
N CYS A 312 11.30 -12.34 1.81
CA CYS A 312 9.91 -12.67 1.50
C CYS A 312 9.66 -12.60 -0.02
N ARG A 313 8.91 -13.56 -0.58
CA ARG A 313 8.58 -13.67 -2.01
C ARG A 313 7.12 -14.08 -2.22
N GLY A 314 6.19 -13.22 -1.81
CA GLY A 314 4.75 -13.45 -1.94
C GLY A 314 4.15 -14.30 -0.82
N HIS A 315 4.86 -14.53 0.28
CA HIS A 315 4.33 -15.28 1.44
C HIS A 315 3.11 -14.56 2.01
N ARG A 316 2.02 -15.32 2.18
CA ARG A 316 0.71 -14.82 2.61
C ARG A 316 0.52 -15.04 4.10
N PHE A 317 -0.45 -14.33 4.68
CA PHE A 317 -0.92 -14.56 6.06
C PHE A 317 0.16 -14.37 7.14
N ILE A 318 1.24 -13.62 6.87
CA ILE A 318 2.27 -13.30 7.87
C ILE A 318 1.61 -12.57 9.04
N GLY A 319 1.83 -13.07 10.27
CA GLY A 319 1.22 -12.54 11.49
C GLY A 319 -0.18 -13.09 11.81
N ASN A 320 -0.75 -13.93 10.95
CA ASN A 320 -2.03 -14.58 11.24
C ASN A 320 -1.85 -15.75 12.20
N GLY A 321 -2.91 -16.08 12.96
CA GLY A 321 -2.92 -17.26 13.82
C GLY A 321 -2.18 -17.09 15.16
N PHE A 322 -1.57 -15.93 15.43
CA PHE A 322 -0.92 -15.60 16.71
C PHE A 322 -1.89 -15.54 17.91
N GLY A 323 -3.19 -15.76 17.67
CA GLY A 323 -4.23 -15.80 18.68
C GLY A 323 -4.62 -14.42 19.23
N HIS A 324 -5.52 -14.46 20.22
CA HIS A 324 -5.96 -13.30 20.97
C HIS A 324 -4.84 -12.74 21.87
N ASP A 325 -4.89 -11.44 22.13
CA ASP A 325 -3.97 -10.69 23.00
C ASP A 325 -2.49 -10.85 22.65
N SER A 326 -2.14 -10.70 21.36
CA SER A 326 -0.76 -10.78 20.84
C SER A 326 0.12 -9.56 21.22
N HIS A 327 -0.23 -8.87 22.30
CA HIS A 327 0.48 -7.71 22.81
C HIS A 327 1.95 -8.01 23.13
N GLY A 328 2.81 -7.06 22.80
CA GLY A 328 4.25 -7.18 23.01
C GLY A 328 4.97 -8.02 21.95
N VAL A 329 4.27 -8.66 21.01
CA VAL A 329 4.88 -9.26 19.82
C VAL A 329 5.19 -8.17 18.78
N ARG A 330 6.35 -8.28 18.10
CA ARG A 330 6.70 -7.46 16.94
C ARG A 330 7.24 -8.32 15.80
N ILE A 331 6.80 -8.03 14.58
CA ILE A 331 7.28 -8.65 13.35
C ILE A 331 7.80 -7.55 12.43
N ASP A 332 9.07 -7.64 12.04
CA ASP A 332 9.72 -6.81 11.03
C ASP A 332 9.89 -7.66 9.75
N VAL A 333 9.38 -7.19 8.61
CA VAL A 333 9.27 -7.96 7.36
C VAL A 333 10.00 -7.27 6.22
N PHE A 334 10.96 -7.98 5.62
CA PHE A 334 11.79 -7.52 4.50
C PHE A 334 11.57 -8.40 3.26
N GLY A 335 11.46 -7.74 2.10
CA GLY A 335 11.15 -8.37 0.80
C GLY A 335 9.68 -8.23 0.39
N ALA A 336 9.26 -8.99 -0.61
CA ALA A 336 7.91 -8.95 -1.16
C ALA A 336 6.95 -9.85 -0.36
N VAL A 337 5.88 -9.28 0.23
CA VAL A 337 4.81 -10.07 0.88
C VAL A 337 3.62 -10.28 -0.03
N GLY A 338 2.87 -11.36 0.21
CA GLY A 338 1.57 -11.61 -0.39
C GLY A 338 0.42 -11.05 0.44
N ASP A 339 -0.80 -11.45 0.10
CA ASP A 339 -2.02 -11.01 0.76
C ASP A 339 -2.08 -11.33 2.27
N TYR A 340 -2.95 -10.58 2.95
CA TYR A 340 -3.35 -10.80 4.34
C TYR A 340 -2.25 -10.58 5.38
N LEU A 341 -1.25 -9.74 5.10
CA LEU A 341 -0.27 -9.33 6.11
C LEU A 341 -0.98 -8.73 7.34
N GLY A 342 -0.71 -9.30 8.52
CA GLY A 342 -1.26 -8.82 9.80
C GLY A 342 -2.78 -8.97 9.92
N SER A 343 -3.40 -9.89 9.18
CA SER A 343 -4.84 -10.14 9.27
C SER A 343 -5.19 -10.85 10.59
N GLY A 344 -6.28 -10.43 11.22
CA GLY A 344 -6.70 -10.94 12.53
C GLY A 344 -5.83 -10.46 13.69
N ASN A 345 -5.02 -9.42 13.50
CA ASN A 345 -4.16 -8.90 14.56
C ASN A 345 -4.98 -8.35 15.75
N ASP A 346 -4.65 -8.85 16.95
CA ASP A 346 -5.25 -8.47 18.23
C ASP A 346 -4.19 -8.06 19.26
N GLY A 347 -3.20 -7.26 18.85
CA GLY A 347 -2.30 -6.59 19.78
C GLY A 347 -0.85 -6.42 19.35
N MET A 348 -0.39 -7.11 18.30
CA MET A 348 1.00 -7.10 17.87
C MET A 348 1.36 -5.84 17.07
N GLY A 349 2.67 -5.54 17.05
CA GLY A 349 3.26 -4.58 16.11
C GLY A 349 3.74 -5.28 14.84
N VAL A 350 3.38 -4.79 13.67
CA VAL A 350 3.89 -5.28 12.38
C VAL A 350 4.51 -4.12 11.61
N HIS A 351 5.78 -4.28 11.21
CA HIS A 351 6.50 -3.35 10.35
C HIS A 351 6.82 -4.04 9.03
N MET A 352 6.29 -3.50 7.94
CA MET A 352 6.59 -3.91 6.57
C MET A 352 7.58 -2.93 5.95
N HIS A 353 8.81 -3.39 5.73
CA HIS A 353 9.92 -2.60 5.16
C HIS A 353 9.87 -2.65 3.63
N GLY A 354 8.84 -2.02 3.07
CA GLY A 354 8.57 -2.03 1.63
C GLY A 354 7.07 -1.98 1.36
N ASN A 355 6.66 -2.48 0.19
CA ASN A 355 5.25 -2.53 -0.23
C ASN A 355 4.56 -3.79 0.29
N ALA A 356 3.26 -3.71 0.56
CA ALA A 356 2.41 -4.84 0.89
C ALA A 356 1.31 -5.05 -0.15
N GLN A 357 0.83 -6.29 -0.28
CA GLN A 357 -0.21 -6.64 -1.26
C GLN A 357 -1.62 -6.31 -0.72
N ASP A 358 -2.64 -7.12 -1.06
CA ASP A 358 -4.02 -6.83 -0.73
C ASP A 358 -4.38 -7.33 0.66
N GLN A 359 -5.48 -6.81 1.20
CA GLN A 359 -6.10 -7.28 2.44
C GLN A 359 -5.18 -7.23 3.68
N VAL A 360 -4.17 -6.36 3.63
CA VAL A 360 -3.34 -6.02 4.79
C VAL A 360 -4.25 -5.56 5.92
N ALA A 361 -3.95 -5.93 7.16
CA ALA A 361 -4.73 -5.55 8.34
C ALA A 361 -6.22 -5.93 8.27
N GLN A 362 -6.60 -6.94 7.49
CA GLN A 362 -7.98 -7.43 7.48
C GLN A 362 -8.38 -7.82 8.91
N ILE A 363 -9.58 -7.41 9.32
CA ILE A 363 -10.16 -7.61 10.66
C ILE A 363 -9.23 -7.21 11.82
N HIS A 364 -8.29 -6.29 11.58
CA HIS A 364 -7.37 -5.75 12.59
C HIS A 364 -8.12 -5.14 13.76
N LYS A 365 -7.89 -5.67 14.96
CA LYS A 365 -8.65 -5.34 16.17
C LYS A 365 -7.87 -4.46 17.12
N ARG A 366 -6.59 -4.75 17.35
CA ARG A 366 -5.68 -4.02 18.25
C ARG A 366 -4.25 -4.15 17.74
N GLY A 367 -3.37 -3.27 18.23
CA GLY A 367 -1.97 -3.25 17.83
C GLY A 367 -1.69 -2.14 16.80
N GLU A 368 -0.50 -2.22 16.21
CA GLU A 368 0.02 -1.21 15.28
C GLU A 368 0.56 -1.90 14.03
N LEU A 369 0.16 -1.43 12.85
CA LEU A 369 0.70 -1.89 11.57
C LEU A 369 1.28 -0.69 10.80
N VAL A 370 2.53 -0.81 10.38
CA VAL A 370 3.31 0.22 9.69
C VAL A 370 3.83 -0.35 8.38
N VAL A 371 3.59 0.35 7.26
CA VAL A 371 4.12 -0.02 5.94
C VAL A 371 4.98 1.12 5.41
N HIS A 372 6.24 0.85 5.12
CA HIS A 372 7.24 1.81 4.62
C HIS A 372 7.18 2.01 3.08
N GLY A 373 6.09 1.54 2.46
CA GLY A 373 5.80 1.65 1.04
C GLY A 373 4.29 1.80 0.78
N ASP A 374 3.84 1.26 -0.35
CA ASP A 374 2.43 1.24 -0.77
C ASP A 374 1.70 -0.03 -0.29
N VAL A 375 0.36 0.02 -0.28
CA VAL A 375 -0.51 -1.13 0.02
C VAL A 375 -1.52 -1.38 -1.08
N GLY A 376 -1.84 -2.65 -1.30
CA GLY A 376 -2.84 -3.11 -2.26
C GLY A 376 -4.29 -2.86 -1.82
N GLN A 377 -5.22 -3.56 -2.49
CA GLN A 377 -6.65 -3.37 -2.34
C GLN A 377 -7.15 -3.81 -0.96
N CYS A 378 -8.24 -3.21 -0.49
CA CYS A 378 -8.94 -3.64 0.73
C CYS A 378 -8.08 -3.56 2.01
N TYR A 379 -7.15 -2.60 2.09
CA TYR A 379 -6.37 -2.35 3.30
C TYR A 379 -7.28 -2.03 4.49
N GLY A 380 -7.17 -2.79 5.58
CA GLY A 380 -8.01 -2.62 6.76
C GLY A 380 -9.45 -3.12 6.58
N TYR A 381 -9.71 -4.03 5.63
CA TYR A 381 -11.03 -4.65 5.43
C TYR A 381 -11.60 -5.16 6.75
N GLY A 382 -12.77 -4.67 7.16
CA GLY A 382 -13.45 -5.13 8.36
C GLY A 382 -12.71 -4.84 9.67
N ALA A 383 -11.70 -3.96 9.66
CA ALA A 383 -10.95 -3.57 10.85
C ALA A 383 -11.88 -3.10 11.97
N LYS A 384 -11.55 -3.46 13.21
CA LYS A 384 -12.32 -3.18 14.42
C LYS A 384 -11.69 -2.08 15.29
N GLY A 385 -10.38 -1.90 15.17
CA GLY A 385 -9.59 -1.02 16.04
C GLY A 385 -8.12 -0.96 15.64
N GLY A 386 -7.27 -0.57 16.59
CA GLY A 386 -5.83 -0.44 16.37
C GLY A 386 -5.44 0.79 15.54
N SER A 387 -4.12 0.94 15.33
CA SER A 387 -3.53 2.02 14.54
C SER A 387 -2.80 1.47 13.33
N MET A 388 -2.93 2.15 12.20
CA MET A 388 -2.41 1.75 10.90
C MET A 388 -1.74 2.96 10.24
N PHE A 389 -0.57 2.75 9.64
CA PHE A 389 0.26 3.81 9.05
C PHE A 389 0.88 3.32 7.75
N ILE A 390 0.82 4.14 6.68
CA ILE A 390 1.51 3.83 5.42
C ILE A 390 2.27 5.05 4.91
N LEU A 391 3.49 4.83 4.42
CA LEU A 391 4.34 5.88 3.82
C LEU A 391 3.80 6.31 2.46
N GLY A 392 3.36 5.34 1.66
CA GLY A 392 2.93 5.56 0.28
C GLY A 392 1.42 5.67 0.15
N ASN A 393 0.94 5.06 -0.93
CA ASN A 393 -0.44 5.06 -1.38
C ASN A 393 -1.16 3.77 -0.98
N ALA A 394 -2.48 3.85 -0.90
CA ALA A 394 -3.37 2.69 -0.86
C ALA A 394 -4.10 2.53 -2.19
N ALA A 395 -4.34 1.29 -2.61
CA ALA A 395 -5.18 1.01 -3.78
C ALA A 395 -6.69 1.21 -3.48
N GLY A 396 -7.57 0.48 -4.17
CA GLY A 396 -9.02 0.59 -4.01
C GLY A 396 -9.55 0.02 -2.68
N ARG A 397 -10.66 0.59 -2.21
CA ARG A 397 -11.44 0.16 -1.03
C ARG A 397 -10.70 0.10 0.32
N PRO A 398 -9.77 1.00 0.68
CA PRO A 398 -9.23 0.97 2.04
C PRO A 398 -10.35 1.23 3.07
N MET A 399 -10.25 0.58 4.23
CA MET A 399 -11.18 0.69 5.36
C MET A 399 -12.62 0.24 5.07
N ILE A 400 -12.82 -0.56 4.01
CA ILE A 400 -14.14 -1.11 3.73
C ILE A 400 -14.67 -1.95 4.91
N ASN A 401 -15.95 -1.78 5.23
CA ASN A 401 -16.65 -2.53 6.29
C ASN A 401 -16.03 -2.40 7.69
N ALA A 402 -15.11 -1.45 7.88
CA ALA A 402 -14.47 -1.27 9.17
C ALA A 402 -15.46 -0.63 10.17
N VAL A 403 -15.39 -1.08 11.43
CA VAL A 403 -16.32 -0.75 12.52
C VAL A 403 -15.53 -0.41 13.78
N GLY A 404 -16.16 0.21 14.77
CA GLY A 404 -15.50 0.45 16.06
C GLY A 404 -14.51 1.61 16.00
N SER A 405 -13.25 1.40 16.37
CA SER A 405 -12.27 2.49 16.58
C SER A 405 -10.97 2.40 15.76
N PRO A 406 -10.95 1.91 14.50
CA PRO A 406 -9.71 1.82 13.73
C PRO A 406 -9.23 3.20 13.30
N ARG A 407 -7.92 3.43 13.34
CA ARG A 407 -7.30 4.70 12.96
C ARG A 407 -6.24 4.47 11.90
N LEU A 408 -6.34 5.17 10.79
CA LEU A 408 -5.44 5.02 9.65
C LEU A 408 -4.84 6.37 9.24
N VAL A 409 -3.52 6.39 8.99
CA VAL A 409 -2.83 7.51 8.32
C VAL A 409 -2.25 7.03 6.99
N ILE A 410 -2.60 7.73 5.92
CA ILE A 410 -2.09 7.56 4.56
C ILE A 410 -1.29 8.82 4.20
N ASN A 411 0.02 8.70 4.01
CA ASN A 411 0.85 9.86 3.64
C ASN A 411 0.73 10.22 2.16
N GLY A 412 0.61 9.22 1.29
CA GLY A 412 0.26 9.38 -0.11
C GLY A 412 -1.23 9.64 -0.30
N THR A 413 -1.83 8.89 -1.21
CA THR A 413 -3.26 8.94 -1.52
C THR A 413 -3.92 7.56 -1.45
N ALA A 414 -5.22 7.49 -1.71
CA ALA A 414 -5.95 6.27 -1.98
C ALA A 414 -6.63 6.32 -3.38
N LEU A 415 -7.02 5.17 -3.90
CA LEU A 415 -7.92 5.08 -5.07
C LEU A 415 -9.39 5.07 -4.62
N ASP A 416 -10.29 4.56 -5.45
CA ASP A 416 -11.74 4.63 -5.25
C ASP A 416 -12.23 3.89 -4.01
N TYR A 417 -13.41 4.29 -3.51
CA TYR A 417 -14.17 3.62 -2.45
C TYR A 417 -13.49 3.59 -1.08
N LEU A 418 -12.64 4.58 -0.78
CA LEU A 418 -12.11 4.74 0.57
C LEU A 418 -13.27 4.92 1.58
N ALA A 419 -13.22 4.12 2.64
CA ALA A 419 -14.21 4.07 3.71
C ALA A 419 -15.64 3.68 3.24
N GLU A 420 -15.74 2.81 2.23
CA GLU A 420 -17.00 2.17 1.87
C GLU A 420 -17.57 1.36 3.05
N SER A 421 -18.85 1.53 3.37
CA SER A 421 -19.52 0.88 4.51
C SER A 421 -18.78 1.10 5.83
N PHE A 422 -18.18 2.27 6.03
CA PHE A 422 -17.48 2.61 7.27
C PHE A 422 -18.48 2.88 8.39
N MET A 423 -18.32 2.13 9.48
CA MET A 423 -19.27 2.04 10.60
C MET A 423 -18.53 2.30 11.91
N ALA A 424 -17.58 3.23 11.89
CA ALA A 424 -16.62 3.45 12.97
C ALA A 424 -17.07 4.48 14.02
N GLY A 425 -18.35 4.83 14.12
CA GLY A 425 -18.86 5.77 15.13
C GLY A 425 -18.24 7.18 15.06
N ASP A 426 -18.42 7.99 16.09
CA ASP A 426 -17.91 9.38 16.12
C ASP A 426 -16.45 9.41 16.64
N PRO A 427 -15.46 9.91 15.88
CA PRO A 427 -14.07 10.02 16.35
C PRO A 427 -13.92 10.75 17.68
N LEU A 428 -14.75 11.77 17.93
CA LEU A 428 -14.74 12.55 19.18
C LEU A 428 -15.29 11.77 20.37
N LYS A 429 -15.89 10.61 20.13
CA LYS A 429 -16.40 9.66 21.14
C LYS A 429 -15.68 8.32 21.09
N GLY A 430 -14.43 8.32 20.60
CA GLY A 430 -13.59 7.12 20.53
C GLY A 430 -13.83 6.25 19.29
N GLY A 431 -14.58 6.74 18.30
CA GLY A 431 -14.73 6.11 17.00
C GLY A 431 -13.46 6.15 16.14
N GLY A 432 -13.53 5.49 14.98
CA GLY A 432 -12.45 5.39 14.01
C GLY A 432 -12.45 6.51 12.96
N PHE A 433 -11.29 6.74 12.36
CA PHE A 433 -11.10 7.76 11.34
C PHE A 433 -9.91 7.45 10.43
N VAL A 434 -9.87 8.11 9.29
CA VAL A 434 -8.76 8.07 8.32
C VAL A 434 -8.17 9.47 8.17
N VAL A 435 -6.85 9.55 8.03
CA VAL A 435 -6.13 10.77 7.63
C VAL A 435 -5.47 10.51 6.27
N ILE A 436 -5.65 11.42 5.32
CA ILE A 436 -4.96 11.40 4.01
C ILE A 436 -4.16 12.68 3.88
N ASN A 437 -2.85 12.58 3.67
CA ASN A 437 -1.98 13.75 3.52
C ASN A 437 -1.81 14.17 2.06
N GLY A 438 -1.98 13.28 1.07
CA GLY A 438 -1.87 13.63 -0.34
C GLY A 438 -0.48 14.17 -0.69
N MET A 439 0.57 13.51 -0.21
CA MET A 439 1.97 13.92 -0.40
C MET A 439 2.75 12.84 -1.15
N ARG A 440 3.82 13.22 -1.84
CA ARG A 440 4.81 12.30 -2.39
C ARG A 440 6.21 12.79 -2.10
N PHE A 441 7.19 11.91 -2.24
CA PHE A 441 8.58 12.32 -2.26
C PHE A 441 9.03 12.54 -3.69
N ASP A 442 9.88 13.54 -3.92
CA ASP A 442 10.57 13.70 -5.19
C ASP A 442 11.85 12.85 -5.25
N GLN A 443 12.62 12.99 -6.35
CA GLN A 443 13.84 12.22 -6.57
C GLN A 443 14.95 12.52 -5.54
N ARG A 444 14.92 13.68 -4.88
CA ARG A 444 15.85 14.08 -3.82
C ARG A 444 15.36 13.71 -2.42
N GLY A 445 14.20 13.07 -2.32
CA GLY A 445 13.60 12.72 -1.04
C GLY A 445 12.94 13.90 -0.32
N GLU A 446 12.62 14.99 -1.03
CA GLU A 446 11.85 16.10 -0.47
C GLU A 446 10.35 15.80 -0.57
N LEU A 447 9.61 16.17 0.48
CA LEU A 447 8.18 15.96 0.56
C LEU A 447 7.41 17.06 -0.17
N VAL A 448 6.68 16.70 -1.22
CA VAL A 448 5.91 17.62 -2.07
C VAL A 448 4.42 17.23 -2.11
N PRO A 449 3.49 18.21 -2.20
CA PRO A 449 2.07 17.91 -2.29
C PRO A 449 1.72 17.30 -3.66
N LEU A 450 0.74 16.39 -3.67
CA LEU A 450 0.06 15.98 -4.90
C LEU A 450 -0.83 17.12 -5.40
N GLU A 451 -0.95 17.25 -6.72
CA GLU A 451 -1.87 18.22 -7.33
C GLU A 451 -3.32 17.93 -6.92
N THR A 452 -3.69 16.65 -6.95
CA THR A 452 -4.97 16.13 -6.49
C THR A 452 -4.72 15.26 -5.25
N PRO A 453 -4.96 15.76 -4.02
CA PRO A 453 -4.66 15.03 -2.79
C PRO A 453 -5.36 13.67 -2.65
N TYR A 454 -6.50 13.52 -3.34
CA TYR A 454 -7.23 12.27 -3.48
C TYR A 454 -7.86 12.20 -4.88
N PRO A 455 -7.36 11.34 -5.79
CA PRO A 455 -7.87 11.23 -7.15
C PRO A 455 -9.04 10.24 -7.28
N GLY A 456 -9.33 9.45 -6.24
CA GLY A 456 -10.43 8.50 -6.27
C GLY A 456 -11.82 9.15 -6.18
N GLY A 457 -12.84 8.33 -6.40
CA GLY A 457 -14.25 8.65 -6.18
C GLY A 457 -14.93 7.76 -5.14
N ASN A 458 -16.22 7.99 -4.94
CA ASN A 458 -17.10 7.19 -4.07
C ASN A 458 -16.68 7.13 -2.58
N LEU A 459 -16.11 8.21 -2.05
CA LEU A 459 -15.78 8.34 -0.62
C LEU A 459 -17.03 8.15 0.24
N PHE A 460 -16.93 7.32 1.28
CA PHE A 460 -18.01 7.03 2.22
C PHE A 460 -19.26 6.36 1.65
N SER A 461 -19.18 5.70 0.49
CA SER A 461 -20.30 4.90 -0.03
C SER A 461 -20.86 3.98 1.06
N LEU A 462 -22.14 4.10 1.38
CA LEU A 462 -22.83 3.31 2.43
C LEU A 462 -22.29 3.47 3.87
N ALA A 463 -21.45 4.46 4.15
CA ALA A 463 -20.94 4.69 5.50
C ALA A 463 -22.02 5.23 6.45
N SER A 464 -21.92 4.84 7.73
CA SER A 464 -22.82 5.30 8.80
C SER A 464 -22.09 5.86 10.04
N GLY A 465 -20.76 5.77 10.07
CA GLY A 465 -19.93 6.39 11.11
C GLY A 465 -18.48 6.59 10.65
N GLY A 466 -17.75 7.39 11.43
CA GLY A 466 -16.34 7.73 11.23
C GLY A 466 -16.15 9.14 10.67
N ALA A 467 -14.89 9.50 10.44
CA ALA A 467 -14.52 10.69 9.69
C ALA A 467 -13.29 10.45 8.82
N ILE A 468 -13.15 11.26 7.78
CA ILE A 468 -11.90 11.38 7.01
C ILE A 468 -11.38 12.80 7.21
N TYR A 469 -10.11 12.93 7.56
CA TYR A 469 -9.37 14.19 7.61
C TYR A 469 -8.43 14.22 6.42
N VAL A 470 -8.73 15.04 5.42
CA VAL A 470 -7.95 15.12 4.19
C VAL A 470 -7.20 16.44 4.15
N ARG A 471 -5.88 16.39 3.93
CA ARG A 471 -5.05 17.56 3.67
C ARG A 471 -5.42 18.11 2.30
N ASP A 472 -6.16 19.22 2.30
CA ASP A 472 -6.68 19.87 1.09
C ASP A 472 -6.72 21.39 1.28
N PRO A 473 -5.55 22.05 1.42
CA PRO A 473 -5.46 23.49 1.71
C PRO A 473 -6.05 24.36 0.60
N TYR A 474 -6.14 23.83 -0.63
CA TYR A 474 -6.65 24.55 -1.80
C TYR A 474 -8.07 24.14 -2.20
N ARG A 475 -8.77 23.36 -1.37
CA ARG A 475 -10.16 22.91 -1.60
C ARG A 475 -10.36 22.25 -2.97
N ARG A 476 -9.39 21.43 -3.38
CA ARG A 476 -9.41 20.67 -4.64
C ARG A 476 -10.46 19.57 -4.64
N LEU A 477 -10.74 18.96 -3.49
CA LEU A 477 -11.76 17.92 -3.40
C LEU A 477 -13.16 18.53 -3.46
N SER A 478 -14.05 17.90 -4.23
CA SER A 478 -15.42 18.35 -4.44
C SER A 478 -16.44 17.32 -3.93
N GLU A 479 -17.72 17.72 -3.87
CA GLU A 479 -18.80 16.81 -3.48
C GLU A 479 -19.01 15.65 -4.47
N SER A 480 -18.57 15.77 -5.73
CA SER A 480 -18.72 14.70 -6.73
C SER A 480 -17.85 13.48 -6.44
N GLN A 481 -16.84 13.61 -5.58
CA GLN A 481 -16.03 12.49 -5.09
C GLN A 481 -16.66 11.77 -3.90
N LEU A 482 -17.70 12.36 -3.30
CA LEU A 482 -18.38 11.81 -2.13
C LEU A 482 -19.60 10.99 -2.59
N ASN A 483 -19.80 9.85 -1.95
CA ASN A 483 -21.01 9.04 -2.11
C ASN A 483 -21.56 8.75 -0.72
N GLY A 484 -22.41 9.62 -0.17
CA GLY A 484 -22.89 9.50 1.20
C GLY A 484 -22.00 10.18 2.27
N GLY A 485 -21.02 10.98 1.85
CA GLY A 485 -20.26 11.89 2.71
C GLY A 485 -20.65 13.36 2.55
N THR A 486 -20.26 14.21 3.49
CA THR A 486 -20.36 15.68 3.39
C THR A 486 -19.17 16.35 4.08
N PHE A 487 -18.74 17.51 3.56
CA PHE A 487 -17.71 18.31 4.18
C PHE A 487 -18.25 19.04 5.41
N THR A 488 -17.43 19.10 6.46
CA THR A 488 -17.70 19.84 7.68
C THR A 488 -16.47 20.58 8.15
N GLU A 489 -16.65 21.54 9.05
CA GLU A 489 -15.53 22.26 9.63
C GLU A 489 -14.69 21.34 10.53
N MET A 490 -13.36 21.50 10.44
CA MET A 490 -12.43 20.87 11.34
C MET A 490 -12.27 21.73 12.60
N THR A 491 -12.59 21.16 13.74
CA THR A 491 -12.54 21.84 15.04
C THR A 491 -11.25 21.51 15.80
N GLU A 492 -10.97 22.26 16.88
CA GLU A 492 -9.87 21.92 17.80
C GLU A 492 -10.04 20.54 18.45
N ALA A 493 -11.28 20.10 18.69
CA ALA A 493 -11.55 18.76 19.22
C ALA A 493 -11.20 17.66 18.20
N ASP A 494 -11.40 17.93 16.91
CA ASP A 494 -10.95 17.04 15.84
C ASP A 494 -9.42 16.98 15.78
N TRP A 495 -8.76 18.13 15.91
CA TRP A 495 -7.30 18.16 15.93
C TRP A 495 -6.71 17.40 17.11
N ALA A 496 -7.33 17.48 18.29
CA ALA A 496 -6.89 16.74 19.48
C ALA A 496 -6.88 15.20 19.28
N VAL A 497 -7.68 14.65 18.36
CA VAL A 497 -7.65 13.22 18.02
C VAL A 497 -6.71 12.91 16.84
N VAL A 498 -6.52 13.84 15.91
CA VAL A 498 -5.66 13.66 14.72
C VAL A 498 -4.18 13.88 15.04
N GLN A 499 -3.84 14.91 15.81
CA GLN A 499 -2.45 15.29 16.10
C GLN A 499 -1.60 14.14 16.65
N PRO A 500 -2.07 13.32 17.62
CA PRO A 500 -1.27 12.21 18.14
C PRO A 500 -0.97 11.15 17.07
N MET A 501 -1.88 10.93 16.11
CA MET A 501 -1.64 10.03 14.99
C MET A 501 -0.57 10.60 14.06
N LEU A 502 -0.60 11.88 13.75
CA LEU A 502 0.43 12.51 12.90
C LEU A 502 1.80 12.60 13.59
N GLN A 503 1.86 12.76 14.92
CA GLN A 503 3.10 12.68 15.68
C GLN A 503 3.66 11.24 15.69
N ARG A 504 2.80 10.23 15.74
CA ARG A 504 3.22 8.83 15.59
C ARG A 504 3.73 8.55 14.18
N ASN A 505 3.05 9.10 13.18
CA ASN A 505 3.46 9.06 11.78
C ASN A 505 4.84 9.68 11.56
N GLU A 506 5.14 10.81 12.22
CA GLU A 506 6.47 11.44 12.20
C GLU A 506 7.56 10.49 12.74
N LYS A 507 7.29 9.76 13.84
CA LYS A 507 8.25 8.77 14.35
C LYS A 507 8.52 7.64 13.34
N HIS A 508 7.48 7.12 12.71
CA HIS A 508 7.57 6.02 11.75
C HIS A 508 8.25 6.42 10.44
N PHE A 509 7.95 7.60 9.91
CA PHE A 509 8.33 8.00 8.54
C PHE A 509 9.22 9.23 8.42
N GLY A 510 9.38 10.00 9.50
CA GLY A 510 10.31 11.13 9.53
C GLY A 510 9.73 12.32 8.80
N ILE A 511 8.41 12.31 8.61
CA ILE A 511 7.61 13.38 8.02
C ILE A 511 7.22 14.32 9.17
N PRO A 512 7.85 15.50 9.29
CA PRO A 512 7.57 16.39 10.40
C PRO A 512 6.14 16.89 10.35
N LEU A 513 5.45 16.93 11.49
CA LEU A 513 4.09 17.49 11.57
C LEU A 513 4.01 18.91 10.97
N GLN A 514 5.04 19.72 11.21
CA GLN A 514 5.14 21.06 10.64
C GLN A 514 5.09 21.05 9.12
N ARG A 515 5.78 20.10 8.46
CA ARG A 515 5.78 19.97 6.99
C ARG A 515 4.39 19.62 6.46
N LEU A 516 3.63 18.81 7.18
CA LEU A 516 2.23 18.50 6.81
C LEU A 516 1.32 19.72 6.94
N LEU A 517 1.59 20.62 7.90
CA LEU A 517 0.87 21.87 8.10
C LEU A 517 1.36 23.03 7.22
N THR A 518 2.43 22.84 6.46
CA THR A 518 2.92 23.85 5.51
C THR A 518 2.14 23.78 4.20
N ALA A 519 1.61 24.91 3.75
CA ALA A 519 1.07 25.10 2.39
C ALA A 519 1.44 26.49 1.88
N GLY A 520 1.78 26.60 0.58
CA GLY A 520 2.25 27.86 0.00
C GLY A 520 3.55 28.41 0.62
N GLY A 521 4.36 27.57 1.26
CA GLY A 521 5.59 27.99 1.94
C GLY A 521 5.41 28.48 3.39
N GLU A 522 4.17 28.58 3.88
CA GLU A 522 3.86 29.04 5.24
C GLU A 522 3.27 27.92 6.09
N VAL A 523 3.60 27.89 7.38
CA VAL A 523 2.95 26.99 8.35
C VAL A 523 1.57 27.55 8.67
N MET A 524 0.54 26.76 8.41
CA MET A 524 -0.85 27.17 8.60
C MET A 524 -1.50 26.44 9.78
N SER A 525 -2.65 26.94 10.23
CA SER A 525 -3.46 26.25 11.24
C SER A 525 -4.02 24.92 10.70
N PRO A 526 -4.26 23.91 11.57
CA PRO A 526 -4.79 22.62 11.12
C PRO A 526 -6.09 22.72 10.32
N SER A 527 -7.03 23.57 10.74
CA SER A 527 -8.32 23.77 10.06
C SER A 527 -8.21 24.49 8.71
N ALA A 528 -7.09 25.17 8.44
CA ALA A 528 -6.81 25.76 7.14
C ALA A 528 -6.18 24.75 6.16
N VAL A 529 -5.57 23.68 6.68
CA VAL A 529 -4.87 22.66 5.87
C VAL A 529 -5.72 21.43 5.65
N TYR A 530 -6.42 20.98 6.69
CA TYR A 530 -7.21 19.75 6.68
C TYR A 530 -8.71 20.07 6.64
N ARG A 531 -9.41 19.33 5.79
CA ARG A 531 -10.87 19.34 5.71
C ARG A 531 -11.40 18.05 6.32
N LYS A 532 -12.54 18.15 7.01
CA LYS A 532 -13.23 17.02 7.61
C LYS A 532 -14.38 16.57 6.71
N ILE A 533 -14.45 15.27 6.46
CA ILE A 533 -15.58 14.62 5.78
C ILE A 533 -16.22 13.68 6.79
N ILE A 534 -17.55 13.67 6.86
CA ILE A 534 -18.34 12.74 7.67
C ILE A 534 -19.45 12.11 6.84
N PRO A 535 -19.95 10.91 7.20
CA PRO A 535 -21.11 10.33 6.55
C PRO A 535 -22.36 11.17 6.79
N VAL A 536 -23.18 11.30 5.74
CA VAL A 536 -24.50 11.92 5.82
C VAL A 536 -25.43 10.99 6.59
N LYS A 537 -26.21 11.54 7.53
CA LYS A 537 -27.23 10.78 8.25
C LYS A 537 -28.37 10.37 7.29
N SER A 538 -28.25 9.19 6.69
CA SER A 538 -29.33 8.60 5.89
C SER A 538 -30.49 8.19 6.81
N LYS A 539 -31.70 8.72 6.55
CA LYS A 539 -32.94 8.29 7.24
C LYS A 539 -33.24 6.80 7.04
N THR A 540 -32.75 6.21 5.95
CA THR A 540 -33.04 4.82 5.54
C THR A 540 -32.14 3.80 6.26
N LEU A 541 -30.85 4.10 6.43
CA LEU A 541 -29.91 3.23 7.16
C LEU A 541 -30.24 3.14 8.66
N HIS A 542 -30.79 4.22 9.23
CA HIS A 542 -31.27 4.20 10.61
C HIS A 542 -32.51 3.32 10.81
N ALA A 543 -33.35 3.12 9.80
CA ALA A 543 -34.51 2.24 9.92
C ALA A 543 -34.08 0.78 10.11
N GLU A 544 -33.03 0.33 9.41
CA GLU A 544 -32.47 -1.02 9.55
C GLU A 544 -31.61 -1.17 10.82
N ALA A 545 -30.80 -0.17 11.17
CA ALA A 545 -30.02 -0.18 12.41
C ALA A 545 -30.91 -0.13 13.68
N ALA A 546 -32.03 0.61 13.63
CA ALA A 546 -33.03 0.59 14.68
C ALA A 546 -33.77 -0.75 14.73
N TRP A 547 -33.99 -1.42 13.59
CA TRP A 547 -34.57 -2.75 13.54
C TRP A 547 -33.68 -3.81 14.20
N ALA A 548 -32.37 -3.76 13.95
CA ALA A 548 -31.39 -4.67 14.55
C ALA A 548 -31.21 -4.45 16.06
N GLY A 549 -31.32 -3.21 16.54
CA GLY A 549 -31.23 -2.86 17.97
C GLY A 549 -32.44 -3.27 18.82
N HIS A 550 -33.60 -3.51 18.21
CA HIS A 550 -34.82 -3.89 18.93
C HIS A 550 -35.01 -5.41 19.11
N ALA A 551 -34.12 -6.24 18.55
CA ALA A 551 -34.18 -7.69 18.73
C ALA A 551 -33.68 -8.16 20.12
N SER A 552 -33.13 -7.28 20.96
CA SER A 552 -32.49 -7.65 22.23
C SER A 552 -33.07 -7.02 23.51
N ALA A 553 -34.25 -6.38 23.48
CA ALA A 553 -34.86 -5.84 24.69
C ALA A 553 -36.36 -6.14 24.80
N GLY A 554 -36.74 -6.96 25.78
CA GLY A 554 -38.12 -7.30 26.15
C GLY A 554 -38.88 -6.11 26.75
N GLY A 555 -39.25 -5.15 25.91
CA GLY A 555 -40.08 -3.99 26.26
C GLY A 555 -41.56 -4.15 25.90
N PRO A 556 -42.42 -3.21 26.33
CA PRO A 556 -43.89 -3.36 26.48
C PRO A 556 -44.73 -3.47 25.19
N ASN A 557 -44.13 -3.82 24.05
CA ASN A 557 -44.81 -3.99 22.76
C ASN A 557 -44.83 -5.44 22.23
N ALA A 558 -44.57 -6.43 23.08
CA ALA A 558 -44.48 -7.85 22.70
C ALA A 558 -45.74 -8.39 21.97
N GLU A 559 -46.93 -7.89 22.31
CA GLU A 559 -48.19 -8.35 21.69
C GLU A 559 -48.44 -7.74 20.30
N LEU A 560 -47.97 -6.52 20.06
CA LEU A 560 -47.98 -5.87 18.75
C LEU A 560 -47.00 -6.54 17.78
N VAL A 561 -45.82 -6.91 18.28
CA VAL A 561 -44.80 -7.65 17.53
C VAL A 561 -45.31 -9.05 17.16
N ARG A 562 -45.96 -9.74 18.10
CA ARG A 562 -46.52 -11.08 17.86
C ARG A 562 -47.61 -11.09 16.79
N ARG A 563 -48.52 -10.12 16.81
CA ARG A 563 -49.57 -9.97 15.77
C ARG A 563 -49.01 -9.61 14.39
N SER A 564 -47.90 -8.87 14.34
CA SER A 564 -47.22 -8.55 13.08
C SER A 564 -46.50 -9.78 12.50
N LEU A 565 -45.84 -10.58 13.36
CA LEU A 565 -45.21 -11.83 12.99
C LEU A 565 -46.22 -12.87 12.47
N GLU A 566 -47.39 -12.99 13.10
CA GLU A 566 -48.46 -13.89 12.62
C GLU A 566 -48.99 -13.45 11.25
N LYS A 567 -49.11 -12.15 10.98
CA LYS A 567 -49.50 -11.62 9.66
C LYS A 567 -48.43 -11.83 8.58
N GLU A 568 -47.14 -11.72 8.92
CA GLU A 568 -46.06 -11.95 7.97
C GLU A 568 -45.81 -13.43 7.68
N MET A 569 -45.95 -14.32 8.67
CA MET A 569 -45.92 -15.76 8.44
C MET A 569 -47.06 -16.19 7.52
N ALA A 570 -48.28 -15.67 7.72
CA ALA A 570 -49.40 -15.93 6.82
C ALA A 570 -49.14 -15.43 5.39
N ARG A 571 -48.50 -14.26 5.22
CA ARG A 571 -48.09 -13.74 3.89
C ARG A 571 -46.98 -14.59 3.25
N SER A 572 -46.04 -15.09 4.05
CA SER A 572 -44.96 -15.99 3.61
C SER A 572 -45.49 -17.33 3.15
N GLU A 573 -46.46 -17.91 3.87
CA GLU A 573 -47.12 -19.16 3.50
C GLU A 573 -47.95 -19.01 2.21
N ILE A 574 -48.70 -17.92 2.08
CA ILE A 574 -49.44 -17.60 0.84
C ILE A 574 -48.47 -17.44 -0.35
N ALA A 575 -47.33 -16.77 -0.16
CA ALA A 575 -46.31 -16.62 -1.20
C ALA A 575 -45.65 -17.97 -1.57
N ARG A 576 -45.46 -18.86 -0.60
CA ARG A 576 -44.93 -20.22 -0.81
C ARG A 576 -45.91 -21.11 -1.59
N ASP A 577 -47.20 -21.01 -1.29
CA ASP A 577 -48.25 -21.74 -2.01
C ASP A 577 -48.45 -21.22 -3.44
N LEU A 578 -48.36 -19.89 -3.64
CA LEU A 578 -48.35 -19.29 -4.99
C LEU A 578 -47.12 -19.71 -5.80
N GLY A 579 -45.96 -19.85 -5.15
CA GLY A 579 -44.73 -20.37 -5.74
C GLY A 579 -44.86 -21.84 -6.16
N ARG A 580 -45.40 -22.70 -5.29
CA ARG A 580 -45.65 -24.12 -5.59
C ARG A 580 -46.66 -24.30 -6.72
N SER A 581 -47.74 -23.53 -6.72
CA SER A 581 -48.74 -23.50 -7.80
C SER A 581 -48.15 -23.13 -9.17
N ARG A 582 -47.23 -22.16 -9.20
CA ARG A 582 -46.52 -21.76 -10.43
C ARG A 582 -45.57 -22.85 -10.94
N VAL A 583 -44.87 -23.53 -10.04
CA VAL A 583 -43.96 -24.64 -10.40
C VAL A 583 -44.73 -25.87 -10.90
N GLU A 584 -45.87 -26.20 -10.31
CA GLU A 584 -46.75 -27.28 -10.81
C GLU A 584 -47.37 -26.95 -12.17
N ARG A 585 -47.78 -25.70 -12.42
CA ARG A 585 -48.24 -25.27 -13.74
C ARG A 585 -47.15 -25.31 -14.80
N ALA A 586 -45.90 -25.02 -14.44
CA ALA A 586 -44.76 -25.11 -15.35
C ALA A 586 -44.41 -26.58 -15.68
N ARG A 587 -44.58 -27.51 -14.73
CA ARG A 587 -44.37 -28.94 -14.95
C ARG A 587 -45.44 -29.62 -15.82
N ARG A 588 -46.69 -29.12 -15.85
CA ARG A 588 -47.74 -29.61 -16.76
C ARG A 588 -47.66 -29.07 -18.20
N LYS A 589 -46.77 -28.10 -18.47
CA LYS A 589 -46.53 -27.51 -19.79
C LYS A 589 -45.24 -28.00 -20.47
N ARG A 590 -44.52 -28.92 -19.83
CA ARG A 590 -43.54 -29.82 -20.46
C ARG A 590 -44.18 -31.19 -20.56
#